data_AF-S2KKG2-F1
#
_entry.id   AF-S2KKG2-F1
#
_cell.length_a   1.000
_cell.length_b   1.000
_cell.length_c   1.000
_cell.angle_alpha   90.00
_cell.angle_beta   90.00
_cell.angle_gamma   90.00
#
_symmetry.space_group_name_H-M   'P 1'
#
loop_
_entity.id
_entity.type
_entity.pdbx_description
1 polymer ?
#
loop_
_entity_poly.entity_id
_entity_poly.type
_entity_poly.pdbx_seq_one_letter_code
_entity_poly.pdbx_strand_id
1 'polypeptide(L)' 'MYPDPKRVRTRYASLNLDQYESQLIDALVDYTGIDRAVLLRQLVIKEALETLGVADLDFRNVPQRAS' A
#
# COMPACT_ATOMS: atom_id res chain seq x y z
N MET A 1 6.20 26.65 -1.44
CA MET A 1 5.73 25.37 -2.01
C MET A 1 4.57 24.90 -1.13
N TYR A 2 3.32 25.05 -1.60
CA TYR A 2 2.15 24.67 -0.79
C TYR A 2 2.05 23.14 -0.83
N PRO A 3 2.05 22.43 0.31
CA PRO A 3 1.78 21.00 0.29
C PRO A 3 0.38 20.79 -0.26
N ASP A 4 0.25 19.95 -1.29
CA ASP A 4 -1.05 19.57 -1.83
C ASP A 4 -1.93 19.08 -0.68
N PRO A 5 -3.03 19.78 -0.34
CA PRO A 5 -3.86 19.45 0.81
C PRO A 5 -4.47 18.04 0.69
N LYS A 6 -4.55 17.48 -0.53
CA LYS A 6 -5.03 16.10 -0.77
C LYS A 6 -3.99 15.03 -0.42
N ARG A 7 -2.71 15.39 -0.30
CA ARG A 7 -1.62 14.48 0.08
C ARG A 7 -1.39 14.42 1.59
N VAL A 8 -2.01 15.33 2.36
CA VAL A 8 -1.96 15.31 3.82
C VAL A 8 -2.77 14.11 4.30
N ARG A 9 -2.12 13.20 5.04
CA ARG A 9 -2.72 11.97 5.57
C ARG A 9 -3.64 12.30 6.74
N THR A 10 -4.87 12.75 6.46
CA THR A 10 -5.89 13.04 7.50
C THR A 10 -6.91 11.93 7.67
N ARG A 11 -7.03 11.04 6.68
CA ARG A 11 -7.98 9.92 6.70
C ARG A 11 -7.30 8.67 7.27
N TYR A 12 -7.91 8.08 8.29
CA TYR A 12 -7.46 6.83 8.90
C TYR A 12 -8.44 5.70 8.55
N ALA A 13 -7.92 4.48 8.51
CA ALA A 13 -8.70 3.25 8.39
C ALA A 13 -8.28 2.31 9.52
N SER A 14 -9.25 1.72 10.20
CA SER A 14 -9.04 0.72 11.25
C SER A 14 -9.52 -0.64 10.75
N LEU A 15 -8.71 -1.68 10.98
CA LEU A 15 -9.03 -3.06 10.65
C LEU A 15 -9.13 -3.87 11.95
N ASN A 16 -10.18 -4.69 12.06
CA ASN A 16 -10.28 -5.68 13.13
C ASN A 16 -9.71 -6.98 12.56
N LEU A 17 -8.64 -7.47 13.18
CA LEU A 17 -7.98 -8.71 12.79
C LEU A 17 -8.18 -9.74 13.90
N ASP A 18 -8.28 -11.00 13.51
CA ASP A 18 -8.20 -12.11 14.45
C ASP A 18 -6.75 -12.36 14.94
N GLN A 19 -6.60 -13.32 15.85
CA GLN A 19 -5.30 -13.64 16.44
C GLN A 19 -4.30 -14.21 15.41
N TYR A 20 -4.75 -14.99 14.43
CA TYR A 20 -3.87 -15.58 13.43
C TYR A 20 -3.47 -14.55 12.36
N GLU A 21 -4.42 -13.73 11.93
CA GLU A 21 -4.19 -12.63 11.00
C GLU A 21 -3.20 -11.62 11.58
N SER A 22 -3.34 -11.24 12.86
CA SER A 22 -2.39 -10.35 13.52
C SER A 22 -0.98 -10.95 13.60
N GLN A 23 -0.86 -12.24 13.94
CA GLN A 23 0.42 -12.95 13.98
C GLN A 23 1.09 -13.03 12.61
N LEU A 24 0.31 -13.24 11.55
CA LEU A 24 0.83 -13.26 10.18
C LEU A 24 1.39 -11.90 9.78
N ILE A 25 0.66 -10.82 10.09
CA ILE A 25 1.12 -9.45 9.81
C ILE A 25 2.41 -9.16 10.58
N ASP A 26 2.52 -9.61 11.83
CA ASP A 26 3.73 -9.43 12.63
C ASP A 26 4.92 -10.18 12.07
N ALA A 27 4.72 -11.45 11.66
CA ALA A 27 5.76 -12.21 10.98
C ALA A 27 6.22 -11.54 9.67
N LEU A 28 5.29 -10.93 8.92
CA LEU A 28 5.61 -10.18 7.70
C LEU A 28 6.39 -8.88 7.99
N VAL A 29 6.04 -8.17 9.06
CA VAL A 29 6.78 -6.99 9.53
C VAL A 29 8.20 -7.37 9.92
N ASP A 30 8.36 -8.43 10.72
CA ASP A 30 9.67 -8.90 11.17
C ASP A 30 10.53 -9.39 9.99
N TYR A 31 9.91 -10.04 9.01
CA TYR A 31 10.62 -10.52 7.82
C TYR A 31 11.06 -9.40 6.88
N THR A 32 10.21 -8.38 6.68
CA THR A 32 10.48 -7.29 5.72
C THR A 32 11.23 -6.11 6.33
N GLY A 33 11.18 -5.95 7.66
CA GLY A 33 11.68 -4.77 8.37
C GLY A 33 10.88 -3.49 8.12
N ILE A 34 9.70 -3.60 7.50
CA ILE A 34 8.83 -2.45 7.19
C ILE A 34 7.86 -2.22 8.35
N ASP A 35 7.61 -0.97 8.71
CA ASP A 35 6.61 -0.62 9.71
C ASP A 35 5.21 -1.18 9.36
N ARG A 36 4.52 -1.72 10.37
CA ARG A 36 3.20 -2.37 10.23
C ARG A 36 2.19 -1.51 9.48
N ALA A 37 2.10 -0.21 9.79
CA ALA A 37 1.13 0.68 9.17
C ALA A 37 1.47 0.95 7.69
N VAL A 38 2.77 0.99 7.36
CA VAL A 38 3.23 1.16 5.97
C VAL A 38 2.93 -0.10 5.17
N LEU A 39 3.22 -1.28 5.71
CA LEU A 39 2.98 -2.57 5.07
C LEU A 39 1.49 -2.79 4.79
N LEU A 40 0.64 -2.60 5.81
CA LEU A 40 -0.81 -2.72 5.64
C LEU A 40 -1.35 -1.75 4.59
N ARG A 41 -0.86 -0.51 4.58
CA ARG A 41 -1.27 0.46 3.55
C ARG A 41 -0.86 0.01 2.15
N GLN A 42 0.35 -0.50 1.98
CA GLN A 42 0.80 -0.99 0.67
C GLN A 42 -0.06 -2.15 0.18
N LEU A 43 -0.36 -3.12 1.06
CA LEU A 43 -1.22 -4.25 0.73
C LEU A 43 -2.63 -3.81 0.34
N VAL A 44 -3.27 -2.96 1.14
CA VAL A 44 -4.64 -2.48 0.86
C VAL A 44 -4.72 -1.70 -0.44
N ILE A 45 -3.75 -0.82 -0.71
CA ILE A 45 -3.74 -0.04 -1.95
C ILE A 45 -3.46 -0.95 -3.15
N LYS A 46 -2.54 -1.90 -3.03
CA LYS A 46 -2.25 -2.87 -4.09
C LYS A 46 -3.51 -3.66 -4.45
N GLU A 47 -4.16 -4.26 -3.44
CA GLU A 47 -5.39 -5.05 -3.64
C GLU A 47 -6.52 -4.20 -4.23
N ALA A 48 -6.69 -2.96 -3.76
CA ALA A 48 -7.70 -2.05 -4.31
C ALA A 48 -7.44 -1.73 -5.79
N LEU A 49 -6.18 -1.50 -6.18
CA LEU A 49 -5.82 -1.23 -7.58
C LEU A 49 -6.00 -2.47 -8.47
N GLU A 50 -5.67 -3.65 -7.95
CA GLU A 50 -5.89 -4.93 -8.64
C GLU A 50 -7.38 -5.23 -8.82
N THR A 51 -8.19 -5.03 -7.77
CA THR A 51 -9.66 -5.18 -7.82
C THR A 51 -10.32 -4.23 -8.82
N LEU A 52 -9.80 -3.00 -8.93
CA LEU A 52 -10.28 -2.03 -9.91
C LEU A 52 -9.81 -2.33 -11.35
N GLY A 53 -8.94 -3.33 -11.55
CA GLY A 53 -8.33 -3.63 -12.85
C GLY A 53 -7.37 -2.54 -13.34
N VAL A 54 -6.99 -1.60 -12.48
CA VAL A 54 -6.12 -0.45 -12.80
C VAL A 54 -4.65 -0.81 -12.67
N ALA A 55 -4.31 -1.90 -11.98
CA ALA A 55 -2.94 -2.40 -11.85
C ALA A 55 -2.26 -2.69 -13.21
N ASP A 56 -3.02 -2.98 -14.28
CA ASP A 56 -2.49 -3.17 -15.64
C ASP A 56 -2.34 -1.84 -16.43
N LEU A 57 -2.87 -0.73 -15.93
CA LEU A 57 -2.83 0.57 -16.60
C LEU A 57 -1.58 1.38 -16.24
N ASP A 58 -0.97 1.16 -15.06
CA ASP A 58 0.22 1.91 -14.63
C ASP A 58 1.53 1.44 -15.32
N PHE A 59 1.58 0.20 -15.85
CA PHE A 59 2.76 -0.30 -16.58
C PHE A 59 2.82 0.16 -18.04
N ARG A 60 1.74 0.71 -18.62
CA ARG A 60 1.72 1.11 -20.04
C ARG A 60 2.26 2.52 -20.31
N ASN A 61 2.46 3.33 -19.27
CA ASN A 61 2.86 4.74 -19.41
C ASN A 61 4.30 5.03 -18.96
N VAL A 62 5.17 4.04 -18.84
CA VAL A 62 6.61 4.28 -18.73
C VAL A 62 7.15 4.46 -20.15
N PRO A 63 7.54 5.69 -20.59
CA PRO A 63 8.34 5.80 -21.80
C PRO A 63 9.64 5.05 -21.54
N GLN A 64 9.87 3.97 -22.29
CA GLN A 64 11.18 3.35 -22.43
C GLN A 64 12.18 4.43 -22.86
N ARG A 65 12.85 5.04 -21.89
CA ARG A 65 14.14 5.68 -22.11
C ARG A 65 15.19 4.65 -21.75
N ALA A 66 15.59 3.87 -22.76
CA ALA A 66 16.87 3.18 -22.75
C ALA A 66 17.79 3.91 -23.73
N SER A 67 18.89 4.42 -23.18
CA SER A 67 20.08 4.93 -23.86
C SER A 67 20.93 3.78 -24.38
#